data_AF-A0A969CSF0-F1
#
_entry.id   AF-A0A969CSF0-F1
#
_cell.length_a   1.000
_cell.length_b   1.000
_cell.length_c   1.000
_cell.angle_alpha   90.00
_cell.angle_beta   90.00
_cell.angle_gamma   90.00
#
_symmetry.space_group_name_H-M   'P 1'
#
loop_
_entity.id
_entity.type
_entity.pdbx_description
1 polymer ?
#
loop_
_entity_poly.entity_id
_entity_poly.type
_entity_poly.pdbx_seq_one_letter_code
_entity_poly.pdbx_strand_id
1 'polypeptide(L)' 'MAPHPESVQDSAVAAKVERVIHLGWEIQIELLLPDNRLVNAHLTREQYGELALELGQNVFVRPKAAKEFAETVVEPEYYI' A
#
# COMPACT_ATOMS: atom_id res chain seq x y z
N MET A 1 -5.48 -36.10 -3.40
CA MET A 1 -4.75 -35.43 -2.29
C MET A 1 -4.64 -33.96 -2.68
N ALA A 2 -5.56 -33.11 -2.22
CA ALA A 2 -5.51 -31.68 -2.51
C ALA A 2 -4.63 -30.99 -1.46
N PRO A 3 -3.58 -30.23 -1.85
CA PRO A 3 -3.00 -29.27 -0.94
C PRO A 3 -4.00 -28.12 -0.71
N HIS A 4 -4.05 -27.73 0.56
CA HIS A 4 -4.84 -26.65 1.15
C HIS A 4 -4.38 -25.29 0.59
N PRO A 5 -5.21 -24.23 0.65
CA PRO A 5 -4.86 -22.91 0.10
C PRO A 5 -3.52 -22.47 0.68
N GLU A 6 -2.57 -22.28 -0.22
CA GLU A 6 -1.23 -21.83 0.10
C GLU A 6 -1.32 -20.54 0.91
N SER A 7 -0.76 -20.65 2.11
CA SER A 7 -0.25 -19.60 2.97
C SER A 7 -0.44 -18.19 2.42
N VAL A 8 -1.37 -17.44 3.02
CA VAL A 8 -1.34 -15.97 2.97
C VAL A 8 0.02 -15.57 3.53
N GLN A 9 0.99 -15.35 2.65
CA GLN A 9 2.34 -14.99 3.06
C GLN A 9 2.25 -13.59 3.68
N ASP A 10 2.59 -13.49 4.96
CA ASP A 10 2.94 -12.25 5.66
C ASP A 10 4.21 -11.62 5.05
N SER A 11 4.26 -11.42 3.74
CA SER A 11 5.39 -10.82 3.06
C SER A 11 5.33 -9.31 3.26
N ALA A 12 6.28 -8.80 4.05
CA ALA A 12 6.52 -7.37 4.08
C ALA A 12 7.17 -6.95 2.75
N VAL A 13 6.57 -5.98 2.07
CA VAL A 13 7.05 -5.48 0.77
C VAL A 13 7.84 -4.20 1.00
N ALA A 14 9.05 -4.11 0.44
CA ALA A 14 9.82 -2.88 0.47
C ALA A 14 9.13 -1.81 -0.39
N ALA A 15 9.03 -0.59 0.11
CA ALA A 15 8.47 0.54 -0.59
C ALA A 15 9.25 1.81 -0.23
N LYS A 16 9.10 2.86 -1.01
CA LYS A 16 9.74 4.16 -0.77
C LYS A 16 8.67 5.22 -0.51
N VAL A 17 8.87 6.04 0.50
CA VAL A 17 7.98 7.19 0.78
C VAL A 17 8.10 8.21 -0.35
N GLU A 18 7.04 8.33 -1.16
CA GLU A 18 6.97 9.31 -2.24
C GLU A 18 6.33 10.62 -1.77
N ARG A 19 5.31 10.53 -0.91
CA ARG A 19 4.63 11.70 -0.35
C ARG A 19 4.11 11.46 1.06
N VAL A 20 4.07 12.53 1.85
CA VAL A 20 3.39 12.58 3.14
C VAL A 20 2.34 13.69 3.10
N ILE A 21 1.10 13.37 3.46
CA ILE A 21 -0.05 14.29 3.44
C ILE A 21 -0.66 14.32 4.84
N HIS A 22 -0.66 15.51 5.45
CA HIS A 22 -1.26 15.72 6.76
C HIS A 22 -2.74 16.12 6.61
N LEU A 23 -3.67 15.21 6.91
CA LEU A 23 -5.11 15.40 6.74
C LEU A 23 -5.81 15.97 7.99
N GLY A 24 -5.04 16.49 8.94
CA GLY A 24 -5.54 17.07 10.20
C GLY A 24 -5.73 16.02 11.29
N TRP A 25 -6.53 14.98 11.08
CA TRP A 25 -6.80 13.94 12.08
C TRP A 25 -6.00 12.64 11.85
N GLU A 26 -5.67 12.37 10.59
CA GLU A 26 -4.81 11.27 10.18
C GLU A 26 -3.71 11.77 9.23
N ILE A 27 -2.78 10.88 8.91
CA ILE A 27 -1.68 11.13 7.98
C ILE A 27 -1.74 10.08 6.89
N GLN A 28 -1.79 10.52 5.64
CA GLN A 28 -1.71 9.65 4.48
C GLN A 28 -0.29 9.66 3.94
N ILE A 29 0.28 8.48 3.72
CA ILE A 29 1.58 8.27 3.11
C ILE A 29 1.38 7.63 1.75
N GLU A 30 1.93 8.24 0.71
CA GLU A 30 2.08 7.61 -0.60
C GLU A 30 3.41 6.86 -0.66
N LEU A 31 3.33 5.58 -0.99
CA LEU A 31 4.43 4.65 -1.02
C LEU A 31 4.59 4.12 -2.44
N LEU A 32 5.79 4.27 -3.00
CA LEU A 32 6.16 3.70 -4.28
C LEU A 32 6.75 2.31 -4.06
N LEU A 33 6.09 1.30 -4.58
CA LEU A 33 6.58 -0.08 -4.59
C LEU A 33 7.61 -0.27 -5.72
N PRO A 34 8.48 -1.30 -5.63
CA PRO A 34 9.49 -1.60 -6.65
C PRO A 34 8.89 -1.98 -8.01
N ASP A 35 7.60 -2.31 -8.07
CA ASP A 35 6.85 -2.59 -9.28
C ASP A 35 6.19 -1.33 -9.89
N ASN A 36 6.63 -0.14 -9.48
CA ASN A 36 6.08 1.14 -9.90
C ASN A 36 4.61 1.39 -9.52
N ARG A 37 4.02 0.58 -8.64
CA ARG A 37 2.68 0.85 -8.09
C ARG A 37 2.76 1.83 -6.92
N LEU A 38 1.78 2.71 -6.84
CA LEU A 38 1.57 3.59 -5.70
C LEU A 38 0.58 2.95 -4.73
N VAL A 39 0.96 2.87 -3.46
CA VAL A 39 0.11 2.42 -2.37
C VAL A 39 -0.09 3.57 -1.39
N ASN A 40 -1.33 3.76 -0.96
CA ASN A 40 -1.70 4.73 0.05
C ASN A 40 -1.83 4.02 1.40
N ALA A 41 -1.07 4.49 2.38
CA ALA A 41 -1.17 4.03 3.76
C ALA A 41 -1.69 5.16 4.65
N HIS A 42 -2.74 4.88 5.41
CA HIS A 42 -3.26 5.79 6.43
C HIS A 42 -2.67 5.44 7.79
N LEU A 43 -2.06 6.42 8.42
CA LEU A 43 -1.43 6.32 9.73
C LEU A 43 -2.06 7.34 10.68
N THR A 44 -2.15 6.96 11.96
CA THR A 44 -2.44 7.96 12.99
C THR A 44 -1.23 8.87 13.19
N ARG A 45 -1.46 10.05 13.79
CA ARG A 45 -0.38 10.97 14.16
C ARG A 45 0.66 10.33 15.08
N GLU A 46 0.21 9.48 16.00
CA GLU A 46 1.07 8.74 16.93
C GLU A 46 1.96 7.75 16.17
N GLN A 47 1.38 6.92 15.30
CA GLN A 47 2.14 5.94 14.50
C GLN A 47 3.18 6.61 13.60
N TYR A 48 2.82 7.73 12.95
CA TYR A 48 3.75 8.49 12.13
C TYR A 48 4.91 9.06 12.96
N GLY A 49 4.62 9.58 14.16
CA GLY A 49 5.62 10.10 15.08
C GLY A 49 6.59 9.02 15.58
N GLU A 50 6.09 7.83 15.89
CA GLU A 50 6.92 6.69 16.31
C GLU A 50 7.80 6.16 15.18
N LEU A 51 7.28 6.12 13.95
CA LEU A 51 7.99 5.63 12.78
C LEU A 51 9.00 6.65 12.22
N ALA A 52 8.89 7.92 12.60
CA ALA A 52 9.72 9.02 12.11
C ALA A 52 9.87 8.99 10.57
N LEU A 53 8.75 8.87 9.86
CA LEU A 53 8.76 8.71 8.40
C LEU A 53 9.26 9.98 7.70
N GLU A 54 10.22 9.82 6.80
CA GLU A 54 10.75 10.91 5.96
C GLU A 54 10.48 10.68 4.47
N LEU A 55 10.36 11.78 3.72
CA LEU A 55 10.29 11.75 2.26
C LEU A 55 11.52 11.06 1.66
N GLY A 56 11.30 10.10 0.78
CA GLY A 56 12.35 9.31 0.13
C GLY A 56 12.89 8.14 0.96
N GLN A 57 12.42 7.95 2.20
CA GLN A 57 12.83 6.84 3.05
C GLN A 57 12.30 5.50 2.51
N ASN A 58 13.14 4.47 2.56
CA ASN A 58 12.73 3.09 2.27
C ASN A 58 12.11 2.46 3.52
N VAL A 59 10.90 1.95 3.38
CA VAL A 59 10.09 1.35 4.44
C VAL A 59 9.62 -0.05 4.03
N PHE A 60 9.16 -0.83 4.99
CA PHE A 60 8.55 -2.13 4.74
C PHE A 60 7.06 -2.07 5.07
N VAL A 61 6.22 -2.38 4.10
CA VAL A 61 4.77 -2.43 4.23
C VAL A 61 4.36 -3.86 4.54
N ARG A 62 3.77 -4.08 5.72
CA ARG A 62 3.20 -5.38 6.09
C ARG A 62 1.68 -5.31 6.03
N PRO A 63 1.02 -5.94 5.04
CA PRO A 63 -0.43 -6.02 5.03
C PRO A 63 -0.89 -6.95 6.16
N LYS A 64 -1.68 -6.41 7.10
CA LYS A 64 -2.28 -7.20 8.20
C LYS A 64 -3.39 -8.14 7.71
N ALA A 65 -4.06 -7.74 6.63
CA ALA A 65 -4.97 -8.54 5.83
C ALA A 65 -4.91 -7.98 4.39
N ALA A 66 -4.17 -8.65 3.51
CA ALA A 66 -4.10 -8.24 2.11
C ALA A 66 -5.41 -8.67 1.41
N LYS A 67 -6.17 -7.70 0.92
CA LYS A 67 -7.23 -7.94 -0.06
C LYS A 67 -6.85 -7.19 -1.32
N GLU A 68 -6.33 -7.92 -2.29
CA GLU A 68 -6.04 -7.38 -3.62
C GLU A 68 -7.36 -7.19 -4.36
N PHE A 69 -7.65 -5.94 -4.73
CA PHE A 69 -8.74 -5.63 -5.63
C PHE A 69 -8.11 -5.40 -6.99
N ALA A 70 -8.30 -6.34 -7.92
CA ALA A 70 -7.98 -6.09 -9.31
C ALA A 70 -8.91 -4.98 -9.82
N GLU A 71 -8.34 -3.91 -10.36
CA GLU A 71 -9.09 -2.95 -11.14
C GLU A 71 -9.55 -3.67 -12.41
N THR A 72 -10.81 -4.09 -12.44
CA THR A 72 -11.44 -4.54 -13.69
C THR A 72 -11.51 -3.31 -14.57
N VAL A 73 -10.54 -3.19 -15.48
CA VAL A 73 -10.60 -2.24 -16.59
C VAL A 73 -11.87 -2.57 -17.37
N VAL A 74 -12.92 -1.78 -17.15
CA VAL A 74 -14.10 -1.78 -18.00
C VAL A 74 -13.70 -1.10 -19.30
N GLU A 75 -13.37 -1.91 -20.31
CA GLU A 75 -13.13 -1.40 -21.67
C GLU A 75 -14.38 -0.62 -22.12
N PRO A 76 -14.25 0.65 -22.53
CA PRO A 76 -15.41 1.36 -23.07
C PRO A 76 -15.76 0.73 -24.42
N GLU A 77 -16.90 0.04 -24.49
CA GLU A 77 -17.49 -0.34 -25.78
C GLU A 77 -17.75 0.94 -26.59
N TYR A 78 -16.93 1.13 -27.61
CA TYR A 78 -17.10 2.18 -28.61
C TYR A 78 -18.34 1.81 -29.45
N TYR A 79 -19.50 2.37 -29.11
CA TYR A 79 -20.68 2.24 -29.97
C TYR A 79 -20.53 3.19 -31.16
N ILE A 80 -20.48 2.59 -32.35
CA ILE A 80 -20.50 3.26 -33.66
C ILE A 80 -21.88 3.84 -33.99
#